data_AF-A0A1F5FJB3-F1
#
_entry.id   AF-A0A1F5FJB3-F1
#
_cell.length_a   1.000
_cell.length_b   1.000
_cell.length_c   1.000
_cell.angle_alpha   90.00
_cell.angle_beta   90.00
_cell.angle_gamma   90.00
#
_symmetry.space_group_name_H-M   'P 1'
#
loop_
_entity.id
_entity.type
_entity.pdbx_description
1 polymer ?
#
loop_
_entity_poly.entity_id
_entity_poly.type
_entity_poly.pdbx_seq_one_letter_code
_entity_poly.pdbx_strand_id
1 'polypeptide(L)'
;MSNSAYDDLIIGDAPVLYLPLEDTDACDHSGNGLDGTLSGTTAATTLPNGDAVLDFNGTDNYVSVADADALSISTTGKLTLEAWIRPDTLQFGSEEGSGYVHWMGKGSTDNQEYVARMYSLTNTESRPNRISGYAFNLTGGLGVGSYFQDTVTAGNWIHYVLVINTVDVDGTYTTGYTKIYKNGSQRDKDSLASLSITPANGTTPFRVGTRDLSSFFEGAIGKVAVYDGELTPYQVLEHYQTMVPPVAGTATFVQSVGKASTKTAGTTMSVTVSNTVTVGNTLIVRVVADYSAGAPTIADSKGNVYTRDRTAPNSGNTIRASIFSSPITTALVAGDTITITTANVAARTAVVDEFSGLLTAAFLDKQNGASGSSTTPGTTISITTTQANELVLGFTAVEGPVDDTYTEDDLGQFSSLPREGTTSDADGTNITNNGGYKSVGEIGTYQYRPTLDPSRNWILFILSYKAL
;
A
#
# COMPACT_ATOMS: atom_id res chain seq x y z
N MET A 1 8.96 29.07 3.61
CA MET A 1 9.78 27.84 3.64
C MET A 1 9.35 27.00 2.44
N SER A 2 10.23 26.22 1.79
CA SER A 2 9.73 25.32 0.74
C SER A 2 9.07 24.14 1.42
N ASN A 3 7.81 23.88 1.07
CA ASN A 3 7.10 22.68 1.50
C ASN A 3 7.91 21.42 1.16
N SER A 4 7.85 20.40 2.03
CA SER A 4 8.39 19.09 1.70
C SER A 4 7.47 18.39 0.68
N ALA A 5 7.97 17.33 0.03
CA ALA A 5 7.14 16.52 -0.88
C ALA A 5 5.91 15.91 -0.16
N TYR A 6 6.04 15.66 1.16
CA TYR A 6 4.93 15.21 1.97
C TYR A 6 3.90 16.32 2.16
N ASP A 7 4.34 17.54 2.47
CA ASP A 7 3.42 18.69 2.65
C ASP A 7 2.64 19.00 1.38
N ASP A 8 3.32 18.99 0.23
CA ASP A 8 2.68 19.22 -1.08
C ASP A 8 1.64 18.14 -1.40
N LEU A 9 1.92 16.88 -1.05
CA LEU A 9 0.99 15.76 -1.22
C LEU A 9 -0.25 15.93 -0.33
N ILE A 10 -0.06 16.22 0.96
CA ILE A 10 -1.17 16.42 1.89
C ILE A 10 -2.04 17.60 1.46
N ILE A 11 -1.45 18.73 1.07
CA ILE A 11 -2.19 19.89 0.57
C ILE A 11 -2.95 19.53 -0.72
N GLY A 12 -2.36 18.72 -1.60
CA GLY A 12 -3.00 18.21 -2.82
C GLY A 12 -4.25 17.39 -2.57
N ASP A 13 -4.32 16.70 -1.43
CA ASP A 13 -5.47 15.92 -0.96
C ASP A 13 -6.51 16.76 -0.20
N ALA A 14 -6.33 18.08 -0.15
CA ALA A 14 -7.30 19.09 0.30
C ALA A 14 -7.90 18.84 1.70
N PRO A 15 -7.07 18.73 2.76
CA PRO A 15 -7.56 18.69 4.13
C PRO A 15 -8.31 19.98 4.50
N VAL A 16 -9.24 19.88 5.45
CA VAL A 16 -9.91 21.04 6.05
C VAL A 16 -9.06 21.71 7.14
N LEU A 17 -8.08 20.99 7.69
CA LEU A 17 -7.07 21.49 8.63
C LEU A 17 -5.76 20.76 8.36
N TYR A 18 -4.66 21.50 8.26
CA TYR A 18 -3.34 20.91 8.21
C TYR A 18 -2.35 21.66 9.09
N LEU A 19 -1.87 21.01 10.14
CA LEU A 19 -0.89 21.53 11.07
C LEU A 19 0.42 20.75 10.90
N PRO A 20 1.44 21.29 10.20
CA PRO A 20 2.75 20.65 10.12
C PRO A 20 3.39 20.48 11.49
N LEU A 21 3.14 21.45 12.38
CA LEU A 21 3.71 21.58 13.73
C LEU A 21 5.24 21.78 13.70
N GLU A 22 5.69 22.69 12.83
CA GLU A 22 7.10 23.07 12.66
C GLU A 22 7.48 24.25 13.57
N ASP A 23 8.71 24.28 14.09
CA ASP A 23 9.33 25.47 14.72
C ASP A 23 8.48 26.24 15.75
N THR A 24 7.75 25.53 16.63
CA THR A 24 6.82 26.08 17.65
C THR A 24 5.55 26.75 17.10
N ASP A 25 5.30 26.61 15.81
CA ASP A 25 4.11 27.12 15.13
C ASP A 25 2.99 26.06 15.07
N ALA A 26 1.75 26.53 15.14
CA ALA A 26 0.55 25.73 14.97
C ALA A 26 -0.40 26.37 13.95
N CYS A 27 0.12 27.14 12.99
CA CYS A 27 -0.62 27.67 11.86
C CYS A 27 -1.22 26.59 10.96
N ASP A 28 -2.40 26.88 10.42
CA ASP A 28 -3.10 26.03 9.46
C ASP A 28 -2.60 26.27 8.03
N HIS A 29 -2.00 25.23 7.45
CA HIS A 29 -1.46 25.22 6.10
C HIS A 29 -2.46 24.71 5.06
N SER A 30 -3.67 24.32 5.45
CA SER A 30 -4.72 23.92 4.50
C SER A 30 -5.31 25.12 3.72
N GLY A 31 -5.14 26.33 4.25
CA GLY A 31 -5.72 27.56 3.68
C GLY A 31 -7.13 27.88 4.20
N ASN A 32 -7.65 27.12 5.17
CA ASN A 32 -8.99 27.34 5.74
C ASN A 32 -8.99 28.26 6.97
N GLY A 33 -7.82 28.65 7.48
CA GLY A 33 -7.68 29.62 8.56
C GLY A 33 -8.03 29.06 9.93
N LEU A 34 -7.89 27.75 10.11
CA LEU A 34 -8.13 27.05 11.38
C LEU A 34 -6.86 26.99 12.23
N ASP A 35 -6.23 28.14 12.44
CA ASP A 35 -4.96 28.25 13.17
C ASP A 35 -5.08 27.69 14.60
N GLY A 36 -4.09 26.89 14.98
CA GLY A 36 -3.91 26.39 16.33
C GLY A 36 -3.19 27.39 17.22
N THR A 37 -3.35 27.21 18.53
CA THR A 37 -2.55 27.88 19.56
C THR A 37 -1.78 26.84 20.35
N LEU A 38 -0.45 26.95 20.37
CA LEU A 38 0.43 26.13 21.18
C LEU A 38 0.39 26.58 22.65
N SER A 39 0.21 25.62 23.56
CA SER A 39 0.29 25.81 25.02
C SER A 39 1.50 25.06 25.56
N GLY A 40 2.22 25.70 26.48
CA GLY A 40 3.46 25.18 27.07
C GLY A 40 4.71 25.49 26.23
N THR A 41 5.81 24.83 26.54
CA THR A 41 7.07 24.94 25.80
C THR A 41 7.46 23.55 25.30
N THR A 42 7.35 23.33 23.99
CA THR A 42 7.73 22.08 23.33
C THR A 42 9.19 22.12 22.89
N ALA A 43 9.82 20.96 22.80
CA ALA A 43 11.08 20.82 22.08
C ALA A 43 10.80 20.55 20.59
N ALA A 44 11.84 20.63 19.76
CA ALA A 44 11.78 20.24 18.37
C ALA A 44 12.48 18.90 18.17
N THR A 45 11.95 18.09 17.25
CA THR A 45 12.58 16.88 16.76
C THR A 45 12.33 16.74 15.26
N THR A 46 12.74 15.64 14.63
CA THR A 46 12.58 15.44 13.19
C THR A 46 11.82 14.17 12.86
N LEU A 47 10.98 14.27 11.85
CA LEU A 47 10.38 13.14 11.14
C LEU A 47 11.43 12.36 10.34
N PRO A 48 11.08 11.16 9.84
CA PRO A 48 12.00 10.34 9.02
C PRO A 48 12.54 11.03 7.77
N ASN A 49 11.76 11.92 7.15
CA ASN A 49 12.19 12.72 5.99
C ASN A 49 13.06 13.94 6.37
N GLY A 50 13.28 14.19 7.67
CA GLY A 50 14.04 15.32 8.20
C GLY A 50 13.21 16.55 8.56
N ASP A 51 11.90 16.57 8.27
CA ASP A 51 11.03 17.70 8.61
C ASP A 51 10.98 17.90 10.12
N ALA A 52 11.02 19.16 10.56
CA ALA A 52 10.92 19.53 11.97
C ALA A 52 9.50 19.33 12.50
N VAL A 53 9.36 18.85 13.73
CA VAL A 53 8.07 18.66 14.40
C VAL A 53 8.18 18.90 15.91
N LEU A 54 7.05 19.07 16.59
CA LEU A 54 7.01 19.29 18.03
C LEU A 54 7.12 17.99 18.84
N ASP A 55 7.86 18.08 19.94
CA ASP A 55 8.02 17.06 20.96
C ASP A 55 7.31 17.53 22.25
N PHE A 56 6.30 16.77 22.67
CA PHE A 56 5.38 17.09 23.76
C PHE A 56 5.85 16.46 25.08
N ASN A 57 5.89 17.26 26.15
CA ASN A 57 6.48 16.87 27.43
C ASN A 57 5.64 15.91 28.31
N GLY A 58 4.46 15.45 27.87
CA GLY A 58 3.60 14.56 28.66
C GLY A 58 2.97 15.17 29.91
N THR A 59 3.04 16.50 30.10
CA THR A 59 2.58 17.16 31.33
C THR A 59 1.56 18.27 31.08
N ASP A 60 1.84 19.19 30.16
CA ASP A 60 1.00 20.38 29.94
C ASP A 60 1.09 20.95 28.51
N ASN A 61 1.87 20.31 27.63
CA ASN A 61 1.99 20.73 26.24
C ASN A 61 0.80 20.23 25.42
N TYR A 62 0.18 21.12 24.66
CA TYR A 62 -0.85 20.78 23.69
C TYR A 62 -1.03 21.90 22.67
N VAL A 63 -1.59 21.56 21.52
CA VAL A 63 -2.12 22.54 20.56
C VAL A 63 -3.64 22.54 20.64
N SER A 64 -4.24 23.73 20.57
CA SER A 64 -5.70 23.90 20.55
C SER A 64 -6.12 24.68 19.31
N VAL A 65 -6.98 24.10 18.50
CA VAL A 65 -7.69 24.78 17.40
C VAL A 65 -9.09 25.12 17.88
N ALA A 66 -9.56 26.34 17.57
CA ALA A 66 -10.91 26.76 17.94
C ALA A 66 -11.97 25.80 17.38
N ASP A 67 -13.12 25.74 18.04
CA ASP A 67 -14.27 25.00 17.52
C ASP A 67 -14.66 25.49 16.11
N ALA A 68 -14.88 24.57 15.20
CA ALA A 68 -15.32 24.82 13.84
C ALA A 68 -16.11 23.62 13.30
N ASP A 69 -17.19 23.90 12.57
CA ASP A 69 -18.04 22.88 11.95
C ASP A 69 -17.23 21.94 11.03
N ALA A 70 -16.22 22.46 10.31
CA ALA A 70 -15.36 21.65 9.45
C ALA A 70 -14.61 20.53 10.19
N LEU A 71 -14.46 20.64 11.51
CA LEU A 71 -13.80 19.64 12.36
C LEU A 71 -14.80 18.66 13.02
N SER A 72 -16.10 18.75 12.73
CA SER A 72 -17.10 17.82 13.25
C SER A 72 -17.44 16.74 12.23
N ILE A 73 -17.61 15.49 12.73
CA ILE A 73 -18.05 14.35 11.91
C ILE A 73 -19.39 14.65 11.23
N SER A 74 -20.29 15.35 11.92
CA SER A 74 -21.68 15.53 11.49
C SER A 74 -21.85 16.52 10.33
N THR A 75 -20.82 17.30 10.00
CA THR A 75 -20.87 18.31 8.94
C THR A 75 -21.01 17.69 7.56
N THR A 76 -20.24 16.64 7.27
CA THR A 76 -20.33 15.87 6.01
C THR A 76 -20.76 14.42 6.23
N GLY A 77 -20.81 13.97 7.49
CA GLY A 77 -20.94 12.57 7.87
C GLY A 77 -19.64 11.78 7.71
N LYS A 78 -18.52 12.43 7.37
CA LYS A 78 -17.22 11.80 7.20
C LYS A 78 -16.13 12.66 7.84
N LEU A 79 -15.20 12.01 8.52
CA LEU A 79 -14.02 12.67 9.04
C LEU A 79 -12.84 11.69 8.99
N THR A 80 -11.72 12.13 8.41
CA THR A 80 -10.45 11.42 8.49
C THR A 80 -9.47 12.26 9.29
N LEU A 81 -8.86 11.68 10.33
CA LEU A 81 -7.80 12.28 11.13
C LEU A 81 -6.50 11.55 10.82
N GLU A 82 -5.47 12.28 10.43
CA GLU A 82 -4.15 11.74 10.10
C GLU A 82 -3.08 12.47 10.92
N ALA A 83 -2.08 11.73 11.41
CA ALA A 83 -0.90 12.30 12.05
C ALA A 83 0.27 11.32 12.05
N TRP A 84 1.47 11.86 12.22
CA TRP A 84 2.63 11.10 12.67
C TRP A 84 2.78 11.23 14.17
N ILE A 85 2.94 10.09 14.87
CA ILE A 85 3.17 10.05 16.32
C ILE A 85 4.42 9.24 16.65
N ARG A 86 5.16 9.67 17.67
CA ARG A 86 6.30 8.95 18.25
C ARG A 86 6.16 8.94 19.76
N PRO A 87 5.60 7.88 20.37
CA PRO A 87 5.55 7.76 21.82
C PRO A 87 6.98 7.65 22.36
N ASP A 88 7.37 8.50 23.31
CA ASP A 88 8.71 8.45 23.91
C ASP A 88 8.74 7.67 25.23
N THR A 89 7.56 7.38 25.77
CA THR A 89 7.33 6.40 26.84
C THR A 89 6.25 5.41 26.43
N LEU A 90 6.30 4.22 27.03
CA LEU A 90 5.22 3.24 26.95
C LEU A 90 4.36 3.23 28.23
N GLN A 91 4.77 3.93 29.28
CA GLN A 91 4.01 4.11 30.52
C GLN A 91 3.92 5.60 30.78
N PHE A 92 2.74 6.19 30.54
CA PHE A 92 2.56 7.62 30.64
C PHE A 92 2.49 8.09 32.09
N GLY A 93 3.10 9.23 32.39
CA GLY A 93 3.06 9.86 33.72
C GLY A 93 1.76 10.61 34.01
N SER A 94 1.10 11.11 32.97
CA SER A 94 -0.17 11.84 33.05
C SER A 94 -1.28 11.10 32.29
N GLU A 95 -1.79 10.03 32.91
CA GLU A 95 -2.83 9.17 32.34
C GLU A 95 -4.19 9.35 33.04
N GLU A 96 -5.25 8.89 32.38
CA GLU A 96 -6.60 8.94 32.91
C GLU A 96 -7.30 7.57 32.86
N GLY A 97 -8.45 7.47 33.53
CA GLY A 97 -9.33 6.31 33.48
C GLY A 97 -8.65 5.01 33.89
N SER A 98 -8.52 4.09 32.94
CA SER A 98 -7.95 2.75 33.15
C SER A 98 -6.44 2.67 32.91
N GLY A 99 -5.78 3.79 32.63
CA GLY A 99 -4.36 3.85 32.26
C GLY A 99 -4.18 4.09 30.77
N TYR A 100 -4.61 5.27 30.31
CA TYR A 100 -4.43 5.71 28.92
C TYR A 100 -4.27 7.23 28.84
N VAL A 101 -3.83 7.71 27.68
CA VAL A 101 -3.80 9.11 27.31
C VAL A 101 -4.66 9.35 26.07
N HIS A 102 -5.35 10.49 26.03
CA HIS A 102 -5.89 11.04 24.78
C HIS A 102 -4.82 11.93 24.18
N TRP A 103 -4.41 11.65 22.94
CA TRP A 103 -3.33 12.41 22.31
C TRP A 103 -3.83 13.32 21.19
N MET A 104 -5.08 13.15 20.73
CA MET A 104 -5.73 14.05 19.78
C MET A 104 -7.24 13.87 19.83
N GLY A 105 -8.02 14.92 19.62
CA GLY A 105 -9.46 14.80 19.39
C GLY A 105 -10.25 16.04 19.77
N LYS A 106 -11.58 15.87 19.72
CA LYS A 106 -12.56 16.90 20.03
C LYS A 106 -13.57 16.32 21.02
N GLY A 107 -13.52 16.81 22.27
CA GLY A 107 -14.49 16.40 23.26
C GLY A 107 -14.21 16.87 24.69
N SER A 108 -15.30 17.02 25.45
CA SER A 108 -15.33 17.17 26.91
C SER A 108 -16.64 16.58 27.41
N THR A 109 -16.90 16.61 28.72
CA THR A 109 -18.20 16.22 29.30
C THR A 109 -19.35 16.89 28.55
N ASP A 110 -20.34 16.09 28.17
CA ASP A 110 -21.54 16.46 27.39
C ASP A 110 -21.28 17.08 26.00
N ASN A 111 -20.05 16.98 25.50
CA ASN A 111 -19.65 17.45 24.18
C ASN A 111 -18.63 16.50 23.52
N GLN A 112 -18.72 15.18 23.75
CA GLN A 112 -17.77 14.23 23.14
C GLN A 112 -18.09 13.96 21.67
N GLU A 113 -17.09 14.06 20.80
CA GLU A 113 -17.23 13.62 19.40
C GLU A 113 -16.29 12.47 19.08
N TYR A 114 -14.98 12.69 19.15
CA TYR A 114 -14.00 11.68 18.78
C TYR A 114 -12.69 11.85 19.53
N VAL A 115 -11.91 10.78 19.59
CA VAL A 115 -10.60 10.79 20.25
C VAL A 115 -9.66 9.74 19.68
N ALA A 116 -8.39 10.11 19.57
CA ALA A 116 -7.28 9.20 19.41
C ALA A 116 -6.64 8.93 20.78
N ARG A 117 -6.46 7.65 21.10
CA ARG A 117 -6.05 7.18 22.43
C ARG A 117 -4.86 6.23 22.33
N MET A 118 -3.98 6.28 23.33
CA MET A 118 -2.98 5.24 23.56
C MET A 118 -3.03 4.77 25.01
N TYR A 119 -3.06 3.45 25.21
CA TYR A 119 -3.00 2.85 26.55
C TYR A 119 -1.55 2.81 27.07
N SER A 120 -1.39 3.01 28.37
CA SER A 120 -0.14 2.70 29.06
C SER A 120 0.15 1.20 29.01
N LEU A 121 1.43 0.82 29.15
CA LEU A 121 1.88 -0.56 29.16
C LEU A 121 1.19 -1.34 30.28
N THR A 122 1.18 -0.76 31.48
CA THR A 122 0.37 -1.26 32.60
C THR A 122 -0.92 -0.46 32.64
N ASN A 123 -2.05 -1.15 32.53
CA ASN A 123 -3.38 -0.57 32.59
C ASN A 123 -4.35 -1.63 33.14
N THR A 124 -5.51 -1.18 33.63
CA THR A 124 -6.50 -2.06 34.28
C THR A 124 -7.35 -2.86 33.29
N GLU A 125 -7.22 -2.59 31.98
CA GLU A 125 -8.00 -3.23 30.91
C GLU A 125 -7.24 -4.35 30.16
N SER A 126 -5.99 -4.66 30.54
CA SER A 126 -5.13 -5.61 29.82
C SER A 126 -4.93 -5.25 28.34
N ARG A 127 -4.79 -3.96 28.03
CA ARG A 127 -4.61 -3.41 26.67
C ARG A 127 -3.22 -2.76 26.49
N PRO A 128 -2.11 -3.43 26.83
CA PRO A 128 -0.77 -2.81 26.81
C PRO A 128 -0.49 -2.14 25.47
N ASN A 129 -0.24 -0.82 25.51
CA ASN A 129 0.14 0.01 24.37
C ASN A 129 -0.76 -0.08 23.14
N ARG A 130 -2.04 -0.45 23.33
CA ARG A 130 -3.05 -0.36 22.28
C ARG A 130 -3.20 1.11 21.87
N ILE A 131 -3.21 1.35 20.56
CA ILE A 131 -3.53 2.65 19.97
C ILE A 131 -4.87 2.52 19.25
N SER A 132 -5.77 3.46 19.50
CA SER A 132 -7.15 3.40 19.01
C SER A 132 -7.70 4.76 18.64
N GLY A 133 -8.80 4.76 17.90
CA GLY A 133 -9.59 5.94 17.60
C GLY A 133 -11.07 5.65 17.80
N TYR A 134 -11.79 6.54 18.49
CA TYR A 134 -13.21 6.34 18.85
C TYR A 134 -14.08 7.47 18.35
N ALA A 135 -15.34 7.15 18.06
CA ALA A 135 -16.46 8.07 17.91
C ALA A 135 -17.45 7.90 19.07
N PHE A 136 -18.08 9.00 19.51
CA PHE A 136 -19.01 9.06 20.64
C PHE A 136 -20.31 9.78 20.27
N ASN A 137 -21.33 9.54 21.09
CA ASN A 137 -22.45 10.47 21.22
C ASN A 137 -22.01 11.65 22.11
N LEU A 138 -22.61 12.83 21.92
CA LEU A 138 -22.26 14.04 22.69
C LEU A 138 -22.35 13.86 24.20
N THR A 139 -23.29 13.05 24.69
CA THR A 139 -23.45 12.74 26.12
C THR A 139 -22.31 11.89 26.71
N GLY A 140 -21.45 11.33 25.86
CA GLY A 140 -20.34 10.49 26.27
C GLY A 140 -20.74 9.05 26.56
N GLY A 141 -20.02 8.43 27.50
CA GLY A 141 -20.13 7.00 27.78
C GLY A 141 -19.16 6.16 26.94
N LEU A 142 -19.62 4.99 26.49
CA LEU A 142 -18.82 4.14 25.60
C LEU A 142 -18.85 4.69 24.17
N GLY A 143 -17.70 4.69 23.51
CA GLY A 143 -17.57 4.99 22.09
C GLY A 143 -17.27 3.72 21.30
N VAL A 144 -17.64 3.72 20.03
CA VAL A 144 -17.17 2.70 19.07
C VAL A 144 -15.81 3.15 18.57
N GLY A 145 -14.84 2.24 18.55
CA GLY A 145 -13.53 2.57 18.03
C GLY A 145 -12.75 1.38 17.57
N SER A 146 -11.96 1.62 16.53
CA SER A 146 -11.07 0.67 15.91
C SER A 146 -9.66 0.85 16.46
N TYR A 147 -8.89 -0.23 16.48
CA TYR A 147 -7.59 -0.22 17.13
C TYR A 147 -6.55 -1.10 16.46
N PHE A 148 -5.29 -0.89 16.82
CA PHE A 148 -4.25 -1.88 16.65
C PHE A 148 -3.48 -2.07 17.95
N GLN A 149 -2.92 -3.25 18.13
CA GLN A 149 -2.16 -3.61 19.32
C GLN A 149 -0.92 -4.42 18.95
N ASP A 150 -0.25 -3.94 17.90
CA ASP A 150 1.10 -4.37 17.56
C ASP A 150 2.08 -3.92 18.64
N THR A 151 3.26 -4.55 18.69
CA THR A 151 4.37 -4.05 19.50
C THR A 151 4.65 -2.58 19.15
N VAL A 152 4.70 -1.74 20.18
CA VAL A 152 5.12 -0.35 20.10
C VAL A 152 6.51 -0.25 20.73
N THR A 153 7.42 0.41 20.04
CA THR A 153 8.76 0.72 20.55
C THR A 153 8.83 2.22 20.78
N ALA A 154 9.18 2.63 21.99
CA ALA A 154 9.37 4.04 22.31
C ALA A 154 10.43 4.66 21.38
N GLY A 155 10.19 5.87 20.91
CA GLY A 155 11.05 6.58 19.96
C GLY A 155 10.87 6.19 18.48
N ASN A 156 9.98 5.25 18.15
CA ASN A 156 9.67 4.93 16.74
C ASN A 156 8.46 5.70 16.23
N TRP A 157 8.59 6.27 15.03
CA TRP A 157 7.50 6.94 14.32
C TRP A 157 6.42 5.96 13.85
N ILE A 158 5.17 6.37 14.00
CA ILE A 158 3.97 5.66 13.56
C ILE A 158 3.11 6.64 12.78
N HIS A 159 2.72 6.26 11.57
CA HIS A 159 1.69 6.95 10.81
C HIS A 159 0.33 6.42 11.22
N TYR A 160 -0.50 7.30 11.78
CA TYR A 160 -1.82 7.00 12.30
C TYR A 160 -2.87 7.64 11.40
N VAL A 161 -3.90 6.87 11.02
CA VAL A 161 -5.10 7.42 10.39
C VAL A 161 -6.35 6.83 11.03
N LEU A 162 -7.28 7.67 11.47
CA LEU A 162 -8.62 7.29 11.89
C LEU A 162 -9.64 7.84 10.89
N VAL A 163 -10.50 6.97 10.38
CA VAL A 163 -11.67 7.33 9.59
C VAL A 163 -12.92 7.09 10.43
N ILE A 164 -13.83 8.06 10.41
CA ILE A 164 -15.18 7.96 10.94
C ILE A 164 -16.13 8.31 9.80
N ASN A 165 -16.98 7.36 9.38
CA ASN A 165 -17.86 7.54 8.24
C ASN A 165 -19.26 7.04 8.60
N THR A 166 -20.26 7.93 8.58
CA THR A 166 -21.67 7.64 8.86
C THR A 166 -22.51 7.51 7.59
N VAL A 167 -21.90 7.70 6.42
CA VAL A 167 -22.56 7.77 5.10
C VAL A 167 -22.40 6.46 4.32
N ASP A 168 -21.20 5.88 4.36
CA ASP A 168 -20.90 4.60 3.70
C ASP A 168 -21.42 3.44 4.55
N VAL A 169 -22.54 2.86 4.11
CA VAL A 169 -23.29 1.84 4.85
C VAL A 169 -23.51 0.59 4.01
N ASP A 170 -23.50 -0.56 4.67
CA ASP A 170 -23.85 -1.85 4.09
C ASP A 170 -24.56 -2.73 5.14
N GLY A 171 -24.74 -4.02 4.83
CA GLY A 171 -25.41 -4.96 5.75
C GLY A 171 -24.66 -5.20 7.07
N THR A 172 -23.37 -4.91 7.14
CA THR A 172 -22.53 -5.03 8.35
C THR A 172 -22.38 -3.68 9.06
N TYR A 173 -22.25 -2.59 8.29
CA TYR A 173 -22.03 -1.22 8.77
C TYR A 173 -23.27 -0.36 8.56
N THR A 174 -24.40 -0.76 9.17
CA THR A 174 -25.72 -0.18 8.89
C THR A 174 -25.88 1.30 9.23
N THR A 175 -25.04 1.82 10.12
CA THR A 175 -24.96 3.26 10.47
C THR A 175 -23.56 3.82 10.25
N GLY A 176 -22.75 3.14 9.45
CA GLY A 176 -21.36 3.49 9.20
C GLY A 176 -20.38 2.86 10.19
N TYR A 177 -19.17 3.39 10.24
CA TYR A 177 -18.03 2.76 10.89
C TYR A 177 -16.95 3.72 11.38
N THR A 178 -16.15 3.21 12.32
CA THR A 178 -14.77 3.66 12.51
C THR A 178 -13.83 2.72 11.76
N LYS A 179 -12.68 3.22 11.29
CA LYS A 179 -11.65 2.44 10.62
C LYS A 179 -10.29 3.04 10.93
N ILE A 180 -9.28 2.21 11.21
CA ILE A 180 -7.95 2.69 11.59
C ILE A 180 -6.86 2.10 10.69
N TYR A 181 -5.87 2.92 10.35
CA TYR A 181 -4.66 2.53 9.65
C TYR A 181 -3.44 2.76 10.53
N LYS A 182 -2.44 1.90 10.32
CA LYS A 182 -1.08 2.07 10.83
C LYS A 182 -0.13 1.94 9.66
N ASN A 183 0.73 2.92 9.45
CA ASN A 183 1.81 2.87 8.46
C ASN A 183 1.30 2.50 7.06
N GLY A 184 0.28 3.21 6.58
CA GLY A 184 -0.32 2.96 5.27
C GLY A 184 -1.27 1.76 5.17
N SER A 185 -1.33 0.88 6.17
CA SER A 185 -2.16 -0.34 6.13
C SER A 185 -3.37 -0.26 7.06
N GLN A 186 -4.55 -0.63 6.56
CA GLN A 186 -5.74 -0.79 7.41
C GLN A 186 -5.49 -1.90 8.44
N ARG A 187 -5.86 -1.65 9.71
CA ARG A 187 -5.68 -2.60 10.80
C ARG A 187 -7.00 -3.13 11.34
N ASP A 188 -8.02 -2.28 11.40
CA ASP A 188 -9.29 -2.60 12.05
C ASP A 188 -10.43 -1.71 11.53
N LYS A 189 -11.67 -2.17 11.68
CA LYS A 189 -12.91 -1.49 11.23
C LYS A 189 -14.13 -1.97 12.02
N ASP A 190 -14.80 -1.07 12.73
CA ASP A 190 -15.91 -1.37 13.64
C ASP A 190 -17.19 -0.62 13.30
N SER A 191 -18.33 -1.27 13.52
CA SER A 191 -19.65 -0.71 13.21
C SER A 191 -20.13 0.25 14.30
N LEU A 192 -20.51 1.47 13.90
CA LEU A 192 -21.10 2.47 14.80
C LEU A 192 -22.41 1.99 15.43
N ALA A 193 -23.12 1.08 14.74
CA ALA A 193 -24.36 0.50 15.22
C ALA A 193 -24.18 -0.37 16.47
N SER A 194 -22.97 -0.90 16.72
CA SER A 194 -22.68 -1.79 17.86
C SER A 194 -22.96 -1.14 19.22
N LEU A 195 -22.88 0.20 19.32
CA LEU A 195 -23.25 0.98 20.50
C LEU A 195 -24.22 2.11 20.18
N SER A 196 -24.90 2.07 19.03
CA SER A 196 -25.83 3.13 18.59
C SER A 196 -25.20 4.52 18.61
N ILE A 197 -23.97 4.63 18.11
CA ILE A 197 -23.27 5.92 18.01
C ILE A 197 -23.84 6.71 16.85
N THR A 198 -24.34 7.91 17.16
CA THR A 198 -24.87 8.90 16.23
C THR A 198 -24.07 10.19 16.44
N PRO A 199 -22.95 10.38 15.72
CA PRO A 199 -22.12 11.58 15.86
C PRO A 199 -22.92 12.87 15.65
N ALA A 200 -22.60 13.89 16.45
CA ALA A 200 -23.21 15.22 16.35
C ALA A 200 -22.16 16.28 16.69
N ASN A 201 -22.40 17.52 16.27
CA ASN A 201 -21.49 18.65 16.48
C ASN A 201 -21.58 19.18 17.92
N GLY A 202 -20.45 19.18 18.62
CA GLY A 202 -20.27 19.73 19.96
C GLY A 202 -19.37 20.96 19.93
N THR A 203 -19.33 21.73 21.02
CA THR A 203 -18.70 23.06 21.01
C THR A 203 -17.27 23.08 21.55
N THR A 204 -16.60 21.93 21.61
CA THR A 204 -15.27 21.82 22.22
C THR A 204 -14.17 22.10 21.19
N PRO A 205 -13.03 22.69 21.59
CA PRO A 205 -11.91 22.84 20.65
C PRO A 205 -11.35 21.47 20.25
N PHE A 206 -10.80 21.40 19.03
CA PHE A 206 -9.95 20.29 18.63
C PHE A 206 -8.57 20.46 19.27
N ARG A 207 -8.02 19.40 19.85
CA ARG A 207 -6.72 19.43 20.52
C ARG A 207 -5.79 18.32 20.05
N VAL A 208 -4.49 18.60 20.10
CA VAL A 208 -3.37 17.69 19.85
C VAL A 208 -2.46 17.71 21.08
N GLY A 209 -1.98 16.55 21.52
CA GLY A 209 -1.26 16.33 22.79
C GLY A 209 -2.19 16.02 23.97
N THR A 210 -3.49 16.32 23.84
CA THR A 210 -4.55 16.05 24.82
C THR A 210 -5.92 16.08 24.12
N ARG A 211 -7.02 15.79 24.83
CA ARG A 211 -8.39 16.10 24.39
C ARG A 211 -9.10 17.05 25.34
N ASP A 212 -9.16 16.71 26.62
CA ASP A 212 -9.94 17.44 27.65
C ASP A 212 -9.08 17.95 28.82
N LEU A 213 -7.74 17.98 28.64
CA LEU A 213 -6.75 18.43 29.63
C LEU A 213 -6.60 17.49 30.85
N SER A 214 -7.18 16.28 30.80
CA SER A 214 -7.08 15.29 31.90
C SER A 214 -5.85 14.38 31.79
N SER A 215 -5.30 14.25 30.58
CA SER A 215 -4.11 13.45 30.26
C SER A 215 -3.28 14.18 29.20
N PHE A 216 -1.98 13.90 29.17
CA PHE A 216 -1.04 14.54 28.23
C PHE A 216 -0.09 13.50 27.62
N PHE A 217 0.06 13.55 26.30
CA PHE A 217 0.93 12.65 25.55
C PHE A 217 2.40 13.04 25.70
N GLU A 218 3.25 12.06 26.02
CA GLU A 218 4.71 12.22 26.09
C GLU A 218 5.34 11.65 24.81
N GLY A 219 5.88 12.55 23.99
CA GLY A 219 6.53 12.23 22.72
C GLY A 219 6.15 13.19 21.61
N ALA A 220 6.58 12.88 20.39
CA ALA A 220 6.44 13.78 19.26
C ALA A 220 5.18 13.55 18.44
N ILE A 221 4.57 14.65 17.97
CA ILE A 221 3.40 14.63 17.07
C ILE A 221 3.65 15.66 15.97
N GLY A 222 3.37 15.29 14.73
CA GLY A 222 3.52 16.21 13.60
C GLY A 222 2.62 15.87 12.42
N LYS A 223 2.55 16.81 11.49
CA LYS A 223 1.81 16.68 10.22
C LYS A 223 0.36 16.24 10.44
N VAL A 224 -0.32 16.91 11.37
CA VAL A 224 -1.71 16.61 11.74
C VAL A 224 -2.63 17.15 10.64
N ALA A 225 -3.37 16.26 9.98
CA ALA A 225 -4.34 16.62 8.95
C ALA A 225 -5.75 16.13 9.34
N VAL A 226 -6.75 16.95 9.02
CA VAL A 226 -8.17 16.56 9.13
C VAL A 226 -8.80 16.75 7.76
N TYR A 227 -9.54 15.75 7.30
CA TYR A 227 -10.29 15.77 6.04
C TYR A 227 -11.77 15.58 6.36
N ASP A 228 -12.64 16.30 5.65
CA ASP A 228 -14.11 16.17 5.72
C ASP A 228 -14.64 15.03 4.81
N GLY A 229 -13.73 14.20 4.31
CA GLY A 229 -13.97 13.01 3.52
C GLY A 229 -13.24 11.79 4.07
N GLU A 230 -13.48 10.64 3.45
CA GLU A 230 -12.70 9.43 3.70
C GLU A 230 -11.56 9.35 2.69
N LEU A 231 -10.32 9.34 3.19
CA LEU A 231 -9.16 9.03 2.35
C LEU A 231 -9.25 7.59 1.84
N THR A 232 -8.90 7.39 0.57
CA THR A 232 -8.79 6.05 0.01
C THR A 232 -7.59 5.31 0.65
N PRO A 233 -7.60 3.96 0.67
CA PRO A 233 -6.43 3.19 1.09
C PRO A 233 -5.15 3.54 0.32
N TYR A 234 -5.27 3.96 -0.93
CA TYR A 234 -4.14 4.39 -1.75
C TYR A 234 -3.53 5.70 -1.26
N GLN A 235 -4.35 6.72 -0.98
CA GLN A 235 -3.89 8.00 -0.43
C GLN A 235 -3.18 7.78 0.91
N VAL A 236 -3.78 7.01 1.81
CA VAL A 236 -3.17 6.70 3.13
C VAL A 236 -1.81 6.01 2.99
N LEU A 237 -1.66 5.09 2.02
CA LEU A 237 -0.38 4.44 1.75
C LEU A 237 0.64 5.41 1.12
N GLU A 238 0.21 6.25 0.17
CA GLU A 238 1.06 7.23 -0.50
C GLU A 238 1.60 8.27 0.49
N HIS A 239 0.76 8.75 1.41
CA HIS A 239 1.17 9.63 2.50
C HIS A 239 2.28 8.97 3.32
N TYR A 240 2.05 7.73 3.80
CA TYR A 240 3.05 6.99 4.57
C TYR A 240 4.39 6.87 3.84
N GLN A 241 4.34 6.44 2.57
CA GLN A 241 5.54 6.17 1.77
C GLN A 241 6.27 7.44 1.34
N THR A 242 5.61 8.59 1.28
CA THR A 242 6.28 9.86 0.99
C THR A 242 7.13 10.33 2.18
N MET A 243 6.73 10.01 3.41
CA MET A 243 7.50 10.33 4.62
C MET A 243 8.60 9.29 4.91
N VAL A 244 8.22 8.01 4.85
CA VAL A 244 9.11 6.87 5.07
C VAL A 244 9.16 6.12 3.75
N PRO A 245 9.93 6.63 2.76
CA PRO A 245 10.17 5.89 1.55
C PRO A 245 10.82 4.57 1.95
N PRO A 246 10.31 3.43 1.47
CA PRO A 246 10.99 2.17 1.73
C PRO A 246 12.42 2.20 1.19
N VAL A 247 13.28 1.38 1.80
CA VAL A 247 14.73 1.45 1.58
C VAL A 247 15.07 1.17 0.10
N ALA A 248 16.02 1.93 -0.44
CA ALA A 248 16.48 1.86 -1.83
C ALA A 248 16.88 0.44 -2.31
N GLY A 249 16.38 0.02 -3.47
CA GLY A 249 16.77 -1.22 -4.16
C GLY A 249 16.06 -2.49 -3.66
N THR A 250 14.93 -2.34 -2.98
CA THR A 250 14.27 -3.42 -2.20
C THR A 250 13.17 -4.17 -2.92
N ALA A 251 12.99 -3.99 -4.23
CA ALA A 251 12.18 -4.93 -5.00
C ALA A 251 12.69 -6.34 -4.74
N THR A 252 11.91 -7.15 -4.02
CA THR A 252 12.36 -8.46 -3.55
C THR A 252 11.38 -9.49 -4.07
N PHE A 253 11.90 -10.52 -4.73
CA PHE A 253 11.10 -11.69 -5.03
C PHE A 253 10.70 -12.36 -3.71
N VAL A 254 9.41 -12.38 -3.43
CA VAL A 254 8.86 -12.96 -2.20
C VAL A 254 8.67 -14.46 -2.42
N GLN A 255 7.92 -14.82 -3.45
CA GLN A 255 7.60 -16.21 -3.74
C GLN A 255 7.04 -16.43 -5.15
N SER A 256 7.10 -17.69 -5.58
CA SER A 256 6.26 -18.22 -6.66
C SER A 256 4.86 -18.46 -6.10
N VAL A 257 3.89 -17.67 -6.52
CA VAL A 257 2.50 -17.81 -6.03
C VAL A 257 1.84 -19.05 -6.61
N GLY A 258 2.11 -19.31 -7.89
CA GLY A 258 1.59 -20.47 -8.60
C GLY A 258 1.89 -20.41 -10.08
N LYS A 259 1.65 -21.52 -10.76
CA LYS A 259 1.84 -21.66 -12.20
C LYS A 259 0.88 -22.71 -12.76
N ALA A 260 0.55 -22.59 -14.04
CA ALA A 260 -0.31 -23.53 -14.73
C ALA A 260 0.08 -23.65 -16.20
N SER A 261 -0.13 -24.82 -16.77
CA SER A 261 0.00 -25.09 -18.20
C SER A 261 -1.12 -26.04 -18.65
N THR A 262 -1.52 -25.94 -19.92
CA THR A 262 -2.50 -26.83 -20.52
C THR A 262 -2.31 -26.92 -22.02
N LYS A 263 -2.70 -28.07 -22.57
CA LYS A 263 -2.77 -28.38 -24.01
C LYS A 263 -4.19 -28.65 -24.50
N THR A 264 -5.18 -28.42 -23.65
CA THR A 264 -6.58 -28.68 -23.96
C THR A 264 -7.21 -27.42 -24.55
N ALA A 265 -7.88 -27.54 -25.70
CA ALA A 265 -8.62 -26.44 -26.30
C ALA A 265 -9.60 -25.81 -25.30
N GLY A 266 -9.61 -24.48 -25.17
CA GLY A 266 -10.43 -23.80 -24.17
C GLY A 266 -10.18 -22.30 -24.11
N THR A 267 -10.94 -21.60 -23.27
CA THR A 267 -10.86 -20.15 -23.11
C THR A 267 -10.28 -19.72 -21.77
N THR A 268 -10.22 -20.61 -20.77
CA THR A 268 -9.78 -20.28 -19.42
C THR A 268 -8.71 -21.24 -18.90
N MET A 269 -7.91 -20.74 -17.97
CA MET A 269 -6.96 -21.49 -17.16
C MET A 269 -6.83 -20.78 -15.80
N SER A 270 -6.82 -21.53 -14.71
CA SER A 270 -6.70 -20.96 -13.37
C SER A 270 -5.37 -21.35 -12.74
N VAL A 271 -4.75 -20.39 -12.06
CA VAL A 271 -3.62 -20.60 -11.16
C VAL A 271 -4.15 -20.54 -9.74
N THR A 272 -3.91 -21.59 -8.95
CA THR A 272 -4.24 -21.61 -7.52
C THR A 272 -3.14 -20.93 -6.73
N VAL A 273 -3.52 -20.02 -5.85
CA VAL A 273 -2.62 -19.33 -4.92
C VAL A 273 -2.15 -20.34 -3.87
N SER A 274 -0.83 -20.52 -3.77
CA SER A 274 -0.23 -21.53 -2.89
C SER A 274 -0.04 -21.04 -1.45
N ASN A 275 0.24 -19.74 -1.28
CA ASN A 275 0.51 -19.08 -0.01
C ASN A 275 -0.11 -17.69 -0.02
N THR A 276 -0.26 -17.07 1.16
CA THR A 276 -0.77 -15.71 1.28
C THR A 276 0.07 -14.71 0.49
N VAL A 277 -0.59 -13.88 -0.31
CA VAL A 277 -0.04 -12.70 -0.98
C VAL A 277 -0.52 -11.48 -0.20
N THR A 278 0.43 -10.69 0.29
CA THR A 278 0.13 -9.61 1.25
C THR A 278 -0.32 -8.35 0.53
N VAL A 279 -1.25 -7.59 1.14
CA VAL A 279 -1.61 -6.25 0.65
C VAL A 279 -0.38 -5.35 0.57
N GLY A 280 -0.25 -4.60 -0.53
CA GLY A 280 0.91 -3.76 -0.81
C GLY A 280 2.03 -4.47 -1.59
N ASN A 281 2.03 -5.80 -1.66
CA ASN A 281 2.88 -6.51 -2.63
C ASN A 281 2.26 -6.45 -4.02
N THR A 282 3.07 -6.75 -5.03
CA THR A 282 2.66 -6.74 -6.44
C THR A 282 2.82 -8.13 -7.03
N LEU A 283 1.78 -8.61 -7.71
CA LEU A 283 1.88 -9.79 -8.54
C LEU A 283 2.32 -9.41 -9.95
N ILE A 284 3.32 -10.11 -10.46
CA ILE A 284 3.67 -10.11 -11.88
C ILE A 284 3.20 -11.44 -12.49
N VAL A 285 2.38 -11.36 -13.53
CA VAL A 285 1.85 -12.53 -14.23
C VAL A 285 2.38 -12.57 -15.65
N ARG A 286 3.17 -13.61 -15.95
CA ARG A 286 3.66 -13.90 -17.30
C ARG A 286 2.73 -14.92 -17.94
N VAL A 287 2.21 -14.63 -19.13
CA VAL A 287 1.27 -15.49 -19.86
C VAL A 287 1.78 -15.75 -21.28
N VAL A 288 1.82 -17.02 -21.66
CA VAL A 288 2.05 -17.45 -23.05
C VAL A 288 0.86 -18.29 -23.50
N ALA A 289 0.41 -18.05 -24.72
CA ALA A 289 -0.61 -18.87 -25.36
C ALA A 289 -0.29 -19.05 -26.84
N ASP A 290 -0.86 -20.08 -27.45
CA ASP A 290 -1.00 -20.13 -28.91
C ASP A 290 -1.64 -18.83 -29.41
N TYR A 291 -1.22 -18.42 -30.61
CA TYR A 291 -1.64 -17.14 -31.14
C TYR A 291 -3.15 -17.06 -31.35
N SER A 292 -3.68 -15.93 -30.91
CA SER A 292 -4.95 -15.39 -31.35
C SER A 292 -4.87 -13.86 -31.39
N ALA A 293 -5.79 -13.24 -32.12
CA ALA A 293 -5.87 -11.78 -32.20
C ALA A 293 -6.25 -11.16 -30.84
N GLY A 294 -7.09 -11.83 -30.05
CA GLY A 294 -7.49 -11.41 -28.72
C GLY A 294 -6.39 -11.62 -27.68
N ALA A 295 -5.98 -10.56 -26.98
CA ALA A 295 -5.02 -10.66 -25.90
C ALA A 295 -5.69 -11.11 -24.59
N PRO A 296 -5.00 -11.88 -23.73
CA PRO A 296 -5.58 -12.47 -22.53
C PRO A 296 -6.04 -11.42 -21.51
N THR A 297 -6.97 -11.75 -20.62
CA THR A 297 -7.34 -10.93 -19.45
C THR A 297 -7.19 -11.75 -18.17
N ILE A 298 -7.02 -11.07 -17.03
CA ILE A 298 -6.86 -11.72 -15.73
C ILE A 298 -7.85 -11.13 -14.73
N ALA A 299 -8.45 -12.00 -13.93
CA ALA A 299 -9.22 -11.65 -12.74
C ALA A 299 -8.90 -12.66 -11.63
N ASP A 300 -8.94 -12.23 -10.37
CA ASP A 300 -8.82 -13.13 -9.23
C ASP A 300 -10.10 -13.22 -8.39
N SER A 301 -10.12 -14.15 -7.44
CA SER A 301 -11.26 -14.37 -6.54
C SER A 301 -11.52 -13.25 -5.54
N LYS A 302 -10.64 -12.24 -5.45
CA LYS A 302 -10.72 -11.11 -4.51
C LYS A 302 -11.02 -9.77 -5.18
N GLY A 303 -11.03 -9.73 -6.51
CA GLY A 303 -11.34 -8.53 -7.28
C GLY A 303 -10.17 -7.55 -7.41
N ASN A 304 -8.91 -8.00 -7.24
CA ASN A 304 -7.78 -7.12 -7.52
C ASN A 304 -7.69 -6.81 -9.03
N VAL A 305 -7.11 -5.65 -9.35
CA VAL A 305 -7.03 -5.14 -10.72
C VAL A 305 -5.70 -5.55 -11.37
N TYR A 306 -5.79 -6.26 -12.50
CA TYR A 306 -4.61 -6.67 -13.29
C TYR A 306 -4.46 -5.78 -14.52
N THR A 307 -3.35 -5.06 -14.58
CA THR A 307 -2.98 -4.22 -15.73
C THR A 307 -2.11 -5.01 -16.68
N ARG A 308 -2.40 -4.94 -17.98
CA ARG A 308 -1.58 -5.57 -19.02
C ARG A 308 -0.48 -4.61 -19.45
N ASP A 309 0.73 -4.83 -18.95
CA ASP A 309 1.86 -3.93 -19.19
C ASP A 309 2.38 -4.08 -20.63
N ARG A 310 2.40 -5.31 -21.15
CA ARG A 310 2.81 -5.58 -22.53
C ARG A 310 2.13 -6.82 -23.11
N THR A 311 1.84 -6.78 -24.42
CA THR A 311 1.43 -7.96 -25.20
C THR A 311 1.90 -7.85 -26.64
N ALA A 312 2.38 -8.95 -27.21
CA ALA A 312 2.74 -9.02 -28.62
C ALA A 312 2.74 -10.48 -29.11
N PRO A 313 2.47 -10.71 -30.40
CA PRO A 313 2.76 -11.98 -31.04
C PRO A 313 4.23 -12.06 -31.49
N ASN A 314 4.69 -13.26 -31.86
CA ASN A 314 5.91 -13.40 -32.65
C ASN A 314 5.63 -13.06 -34.14
N SER A 315 6.69 -12.89 -34.93
CA SER A 315 6.58 -12.54 -36.36
C SER A 315 5.76 -13.54 -37.18
N GLY A 316 5.76 -14.82 -36.79
CA GLY A 316 4.99 -15.88 -37.43
C GLY A 316 3.53 -16.00 -36.98
N ASN A 317 3.10 -15.22 -35.98
CA ASN A 317 1.78 -15.35 -35.34
C ASN A 317 1.45 -16.79 -34.91
N THR A 318 2.40 -17.48 -34.26
CA THR A 318 2.21 -18.83 -33.71
C THR A 318 1.99 -18.80 -32.21
N ILE A 319 2.63 -17.87 -31.50
CA ILE A 319 2.44 -17.65 -30.06
C ILE A 319 2.18 -16.18 -29.75
N ARG A 320 1.56 -15.91 -28.60
CA ARG A 320 1.41 -14.57 -28.01
C ARG A 320 1.92 -14.58 -26.58
N ALA A 321 2.78 -13.60 -26.27
CA ALA A 321 3.26 -13.33 -24.92
C ALA A 321 2.51 -12.12 -24.35
N SER A 322 2.15 -12.17 -23.07
CA SER A 322 1.58 -11.04 -22.33
C SER A 322 2.10 -11.03 -20.90
N ILE A 323 2.41 -9.86 -20.37
CA ILE A 323 2.80 -9.67 -18.98
C ILE A 323 1.85 -8.68 -18.31
N PHE A 324 1.50 -8.97 -17.08
CA PHE A 324 0.58 -8.19 -16.27
C PHE A 324 1.19 -7.87 -14.92
N SER A 325 0.74 -6.78 -14.34
CA SER A 325 1.03 -6.38 -12.97
C SER A 325 -0.27 -6.13 -12.19
N SER A 326 -0.24 -6.42 -10.89
CA SER A 326 -1.38 -6.22 -9.98
C SER A 326 -0.87 -5.87 -8.58
N PRO A 327 -0.87 -4.57 -8.19
CA PRO A 327 -0.72 -4.17 -6.80
C PRO A 327 -1.88 -4.73 -5.99
N ILE A 328 -1.58 -5.54 -4.99
CA ILE A 328 -2.60 -6.26 -4.23
C ILE A 328 -3.21 -5.35 -3.19
N THR A 329 -4.50 -5.04 -3.38
CA THR A 329 -5.31 -4.25 -2.44
C THR A 329 -6.16 -5.12 -1.52
N THR A 330 -6.40 -6.37 -1.91
CA THR A 330 -7.11 -7.36 -1.12
C THR A 330 -6.30 -8.65 -1.13
N ALA A 331 -5.82 -9.04 0.05
CA ALA A 331 -4.95 -10.20 0.21
C ALA A 331 -5.57 -11.46 -0.42
N LEU A 332 -4.74 -12.19 -1.17
CA LEU A 332 -5.06 -13.52 -1.64
C LEU A 332 -4.48 -14.52 -0.63
N VAL A 333 -5.23 -15.55 -0.27
CA VAL A 333 -4.79 -16.62 0.64
C VAL A 333 -4.71 -17.95 -0.10
N ALA A 334 -4.08 -18.94 0.52
CA ALA A 334 -3.99 -20.28 -0.07
C ALA A 334 -5.38 -20.81 -0.48
N GLY A 335 -5.50 -21.24 -1.74
CA GLY A 335 -6.75 -21.71 -2.34
C GLY A 335 -7.54 -20.65 -3.12
N ASP A 336 -7.22 -19.37 -3.00
CA ASP A 336 -7.72 -18.36 -3.92
C ASP A 336 -7.24 -18.63 -5.35
N THR A 337 -7.94 -18.06 -6.34
CA THR A 337 -7.67 -18.37 -7.75
C THR A 337 -7.42 -17.11 -8.56
N ILE A 338 -6.45 -17.19 -9.46
CA ILE A 338 -6.16 -16.20 -10.49
C ILE A 338 -6.53 -16.84 -11.83
N THR A 339 -7.56 -16.30 -12.48
CA THR A 339 -8.13 -16.84 -13.72
C THR A 339 -7.64 -16.05 -14.92
N ILE A 340 -6.96 -16.74 -15.82
CA ILE A 340 -6.51 -16.23 -17.11
C ILE A 340 -7.57 -16.60 -18.15
N THR A 341 -8.07 -15.59 -18.86
CA THR A 341 -9.00 -15.76 -19.98
C THR A 341 -8.30 -15.44 -21.30
N THR A 342 -8.52 -16.27 -22.31
CA THR A 342 -7.91 -16.22 -23.65
C THR A 342 -8.99 -16.48 -24.72
N ALA A 343 -8.65 -16.32 -26.00
CA ALA A 343 -9.45 -16.93 -27.05
C ALA A 343 -9.40 -18.46 -26.97
N ASN A 344 -10.26 -19.15 -27.72
CA ASN A 344 -10.23 -20.61 -27.78
C ASN A 344 -8.96 -21.08 -28.50
N VAL A 345 -7.97 -21.52 -27.71
CA VAL A 345 -6.67 -22.01 -28.18
C VAL A 345 -6.29 -23.28 -27.43
N ALA A 346 -5.24 -24.01 -27.83
CA ALA A 346 -4.87 -25.28 -27.18
C ALA A 346 -3.81 -25.09 -26.10
N ALA A 347 -2.64 -24.58 -26.47
CA ALA A 347 -1.53 -24.38 -25.56
C ALA A 347 -1.67 -23.05 -24.80
N ARG A 348 -1.66 -23.11 -23.47
CA ARG A 348 -1.59 -21.95 -22.58
C ARG A 348 -0.68 -22.25 -21.40
N THR A 349 0.07 -21.25 -20.95
CA THR A 349 0.83 -21.30 -19.70
C THR A 349 0.87 -19.95 -19.02
N ALA A 350 0.84 -19.95 -17.70
CA ALA A 350 0.98 -18.77 -16.86
C ALA A 350 1.86 -19.07 -15.66
N VAL A 351 2.65 -18.07 -15.27
CA VAL A 351 3.43 -18.08 -14.02
C VAL A 351 3.12 -16.78 -13.27
N VAL A 352 2.88 -16.89 -11.97
CA VAL A 352 2.54 -15.79 -11.08
C VAL A 352 3.61 -15.68 -10.00
N ASP A 353 4.27 -14.52 -9.98
CA ASP A 353 5.37 -14.21 -9.06
C ASP A 353 4.98 -13.02 -8.18
N GLU A 354 5.30 -13.10 -6.89
CA GLU A 354 5.06 -12.01 -5.93
C GLU A 354 6.35 -11.23 -5.67
N PHE A 355 6.25 -9.91 -5.75
CA PHE A 355 7.30 -8.98 -5.39
C PHE A 355 6.82 -8.01 -4.32
N SER A 356 7.68 -7.70 -3.36
CA SER A 356 7.49 -6.58 -2.43
C SER A 356 8.37 -5.39 -2.84
N GLY A 357 8.10 -4.20 -2.29
CA GLY A 357 8.96 -3.03 -2.48
C GLY A 357 8.79 -2.29 -3.82
N LEU A 358 7.73 -2.58 -4.58
CA LEU A 358 7.35 -1.80 -5.76
C LEU A 358 6.41 -0.66 -5.38
N LEU A 359 6.45 0.43 -6.14
CA LEU A 359 5.43 1.48 -6.05
C LEU A 359 4.06 0.91 -6.46
N THR A 360 2.98 1.45 -5.90
CA THR A 360 1.61 0.98 -6.16
C THR A 360 0.88 1.78 -7.23
N ALA A 361 1.40 2.95 -7.60
CA ALA A 361 0.89 3.81 -8.66
C ALA A 361 2.00 4.20 -9.66
N ALA A 362 1.64 4.32 -10.94
CA ALA A 362 2.55 4.68 -12.04
C ALA A 362 3.88 3.90 -12.06
N PHE A 363 3.86 2.65 -11.58
CA PHE A 363 5.07 1.91 -11.27
C PHE A 363 5.68 1.19 -12.48
N LEU A 364 4.99 1.01 -13.61
CA LEU A 364 5.67 0.63 -14.85
C LEU A 364 6.51 1.82 -15.36
N ASP A 365 7.83 1.68 -15.43
CA ASP A 365 8.72 2.73 -15.91
C ASP A 365 9.03 2.58 -17.42
N LYS A 366 9.71 1.49 -17.78
CA LYS A 366 10.05 1.20 -19.18
C LYS A 366 9.63 -0.19 -19.58
N GLN A 367 9.43 -0.34 -20.89
CA GLN A 367 9.27 -1.62 -21.51
C GLN A 367 9.80 -1.63 -22.93
N ASN A 368 10.38 -2.75 -23.33
CA ASN A 368 10.82 -3.03 -24.69
C ASN A 368 10.59 -4.51 -25.00
N GLY A 369 10.70 -4.89 -26.27
CA GLY A 369 10.51 -6.28 -26.67
C GLY A 369 10.71 -6.54 -28.14
N ALA A 370 11.08 -7.77 -28.45
CA ALA A 370 11.37 -8.26 -29.79
C ALA A 370 10.87 -9.71 -29.93
N SER A 371 10.84 -10.20 -31.15
CA SER A 371 10.63 -11.62 -31.45
C SER A 371 11.60 -12.08 -32.53
N GLY A 372 11.84 -13.39 -32.62
CA GLY A 372 12.78 -13.95 -33.58
C GLY A 372 12.80 -15.48 -33.57
N SER A 373 13.73 -16.04 -34.31
CA SER A 373 14.01 -17.48 -34.37
C SER A 373 15.52 -17.68 -34.31
N SER A 374 16.04 -18.01 -33.13
CA SER A 374 17.48 -18.17 -32.86
C SER A 374 17.70 -18.80 -31.49
N THR A 375 18.97 -19.01 -31.13
CA THR A 375 19.40 -19.42 -29.78
C THR A 375 19.66 -18.26 -28.82
N THR A 376 19.63 -17.00 -29.29
CA THR A 376 20.09 -15.83 -28.52
C THR A 376 19.06 -14.68 -28.51
N PRO A 377 17.92 -14.84 -27.83
CA PRO A 377 17.00 -13.74 -27.57
C PRO A 377 17.67 -12.53 -26.91
N GLY A 378 17.13 -11.33 -27.17
CA GLY A 378 17.46 -10.12 -26.39
C GLY A 378 18.74 -9.38 -26.78
N THR A 379 19.51 -9.84 -27.76
CA THR A 379 20.77 -9.20 -28.20
C THR A 379 20.61 -7.78 -28.78
N THR A 380 19.40 -7.39 -29.18
CA THR A 380 19.11 -6.11 -29.86
C THR A 380 18.20 -5.17 -29.08
N ILE A 381 17.79 -5.52 -27.85
CA ILE A 381 16.83 -4.73 -27.07
C ILE A 381 17.37 -4.44 -25.67
N SER A 382 17.11 -3.23 -25.20
CA SER A 382 17.43 -2.74 -23.87
C SER A 382 16.35 -1.78 -23.38
N ILE A 383 16.38 -1.48 -22.09
CA ILE A 383 15.64 -0.35 -21.49
C ILE A 383 16.62 0.52 -20.71
N THR A 384 16.30 1.81 -20.59
CA THR A 384 17.01 2.75 -19.72
C THR A 384 16.04 3.29 -18.69
N THR A 385 16.25 2.94 -17.42
CA THR A 385 15.36 3.34 -16.32
C THR A 385 15.31 4.86 -16.19
N THR A 386 14.19 5.43 -15.75
CA THR A 386 14.05 6.89 -15.52
C THR A 386 14.45 7.30 -14.13
N GLN A 387 14.49 6.35 -13.20
CA GLN A 387 14.96 6.56 -11.85
C GLN A 387 15.91 5.43 -11.42
N ALA A 388 16.59 5.68 -10.30
CA ALA A 388 17.21 4.63 -9.53
C ALA A 388 16.11 3.79 -8.86
N ASN A 389 16.51 2.63 -8.32
CA ASN A 389 15.64 1.72 -7.58
C ASN A 389 14.49 1.19 -8.44
N GLU A 390 14.78 0.21 -9.28
CA GLU A 390 13.78 -0.45 -10.10
C GLU A 390 13.94 -1.99 -10.05
N LEU A 391 12.83 -2.69 -10.26
CA LEU A 391 12.84 -4.10 -10.62
C LEU A 391 12.91 -4.21 -12.15
N VAL A 392 14.00 -4.74 -12.67
CA VAL A 392 14.11 -5.10 -14.08
C VAL A 392 13.70 -6.56 -14.25
N LEU A 393 12.77 -6.82 -15.16
CA LEU A 393 12.24 -8.15 -15.41
C LEU A 393 12.41 -8.53 -16.88
N GLY A 394 12.96 -9.72 -17.10
CA GLY A 394 13.05 -10.39 -18.38
C GLY A 394 11.99 -11.47 -18.51
N PHE A 395 11.29 -11.51 -19.64
CA PHE A 395 10.28 -12.52 -19.94
C PHE A 395 10.50 -13.05 -21.35
N THR A 396 10.81 -14.35 -21.48
CA THR A 396 11.01 -15.03 -22.75
C THR A 396 9.96 -16.11 -22.95
N ALA A 397 9.04 -15.88 -23.88
CA ALA A 397 8.11 -16.88 -24.38
C ALA A 397 8.75 -17.65 -25.54
N VAL A 398 8.66 -18.98 -25.51
CA VAL A 398 9.28 -19.86 -26.51
C VAL A 398 8.22 -20.80 -27.09
N GLU A 399 8.21 -20.97 -28.41
CA GLU A 399 7.45 -22.03 -29.09
C GLU A 399 8.30 -23.31 -29.08
N GLY A 400 8.32 -23.97 -27.93
CA GLY A 400 9.07 -25.19 -27.65
C GLY A 400 8.67 -25.78 -26.29
N PRO A 401 9.00 -27.05 -26.03
CA PRO A 401 8.62 -27.74 -24.81
C PRO A 401 9.45 -27.31 -23.59
N VAL A 402 8.90 -27.55 -22.39
CA VAL A 402 9.52 -27.12 -21.12
C VAL A 402 10.75 -27.93 -20.72
N ASP A 403 11.11 -28.97 -21.47
CA ASP A 403 12.32 -29.77 -21.30
C ASP A 403 13.47 -29.30 -22.21
N ASP A 404 13.22 -28.39 -23.16
CA ASP A 404 14.28 -27.67 -23.87
C ASP A 404 15.23 -27.01 -22.86
N THR A 405 16.52 -26.99 -23.20
CA THR A 405 17.54 -26.38 -22.37
C THR A 405 17.42 -24.86 -22.46
N TYR A 406 17.40 -24.22 -21.29
CA TYR A 406 17.27 -22.78 -21.13
C TYR A 406 18.32 -22.26 -20.15
N THR A 407 19.05 -21.22 -20.55
CA THR A 407 19.97 -20.49 -19.68
C THR A 407 19.44 -19.09 -19.49
N GLU A 408 19.27 -18.65 -18.24
CA GLU A 408 18.56 -17.42 -17.86
C GLU A 408 19.14 -16.14 -18.45
N ASP A 409 20.45 -16.00 -18.34
CA ASP A 409 21.16 -14.82 -18.80
C ASP A 409 22.63 -15.15 -18.96
N ASP A 410 23.13 -15.05 -20.19
CA ASP A 410 24.55 -15.27 -20.49
C ASP A 410 25.45 -14.25 -19.78
N LEU A 411 24.91 -13.09 -19.39
CA LEU A 411 25.64 -12.07 -18.64
C LEU A 411 25.70 -12.38 -17.12
N GLY A 412 24.92 -13.36 -16.64
CA GLY A 412 24.87 -13.76 -15.24
C GLY A 412 24.32 -12.70 -14.29
N GLN A 413 23.48 -11.78 -14.78
CA GLN A 413 23.00 -10.63 -14.01
C GLN A 413 21.58 -10.78 -13.47
N PHE A 414 20.81 -11.75 -14.00
CA PHE A 414 19.42 -11.99 -13.62
C PHE A 414 19.31 -13.26 -12.78
N SER A 415 18.47 -13.20 -11.75
CA SER A 415 18.03 -14.36 -11.00
C SER A 415 16.86 -15.02 -11.73
N SER A 416 16.87 -16.35 -11.83
CA SER A 416 15.78 -17.09 -12.48
C SER A 416 14.47 -17.00 -11.70
N LEU A 417 13.38 -16.81 -12.43
CA LEU A 417 12.02 -17.02 -11.96
C LEU A 417 11.55 -18.43 -12.34
N PRO A 418 10.48 -18.94 -11.71
CA PRO A 418 9.88 -20.21 -12.09
C PRO A 418 9.55 -20.26 -13.58
N ARG A 419 9.83 -21.43 -14.16
CA ARG A 419 9.51 -21.80 -15.53
C ARG A 419 8.29 -22.71 -15.56
N GLU A 420 7.47 -22.56 -16.58
CA GLU A 420 6.30 -23.42 -16.83
C GLU A 420 6.04 -23.52 -18.33
N GLY A 421 5.53 -24.65 -18.80
CA GLY A 421 5.31 -24.89 -20.22
C GLY A 421 4.61 -26.21 -20.47
N THR A 422 4.29 -26.45 -21.73
CA THR A 422 3.58 -27.65 -22.15
C THR A 422 4.53 -28.70 -22.69
N THR A 423 4.15 -29.97 -22.59
CA THR A 423 4.81 -31.10 -23.28
C THR A 423 3.79 -31.89 -24.10
N SER A 424 4.14 -32.26 -25.33
CA SER A 424 3.33 -33.06 -26.26
C SER A 424 4.18 -33.54 -27.45
N ASP A 425 3.63 -34.44 -28.28
CA ASP A 425 4.33 -35.29 -29.24
C ASP A 425 5.22 -34.57 -30.29
N ALA A 426 4.98 -33.29 -30.58
CA ALA A 426 5.82 -32.50 -31.49
C ALA A 426 6.24 -31.17 -30.83
N ASP A 427 7.55 -30.95 -30.74
CA ASP A 427 8.16 -29.82 -30.04
C ASP A 427 7.59 -28.46 -30.42
N GLY A 428 7.46 -28.19 -31.73
CA GLY A 428 7.01 -26.90 -32.25
C GLY A 428 5.54 -26.59 -32.00
N THR A 429 4.79 -27.51 -31.38
CA THR A 429 3.44 -27.21 -30.92
C THR A 429 3.45 -26.69 -29.49
N ASN A 430 4.51 -26.94 -28.73
CA ASN A 430 4.60 -26.62 -27.32
C ASN A 430 4.96 -25.16 -27.10
N ILE A 431 4.63 -24.66 -25.91
CA ILE A 431 4.99 -23.32 -25.49
C ILE A 431 5.63 -23.36 -24.11
N THR A 432 6.53 -22.44 -23.87
CA THR A 432 7.21 -22.29 -22.58
C THR A 432 7.34 -20.84 -22.17
N ASN A 433 7.11 -20.60 -20.88
CA ASN A 433 7.25 -19.34 -20.19
C ASN A 433 8.52 -19.37 -19.34
N ASN A 434 9.48 -18.52 -19.70
CA ASN A 434 10.73 -18.33 -18.97
C ASN A 434 10.84 -16.89 -18.48
N GLY A 435 11.61 -16.63 -17.45
CA GLY A 435 11.85 -15.26 -17.04
C GLY A 435 12.81 -15.16 -15.87
N GLY A 436 13.33 -13.96 -15.70
CA GLY A 436 14.29 -13.64 -14.68
C GLY A 436 14.10 -12.22 -14.22
N TYR A 437 14.68 -11.89 -13.07
CA TYR A 437 14.58 -10.56 -12.50
C TYR A 437 15.92 -10.08 -11.94
N LYS A 438 16.03 -8.76 -11.82
CA LYS A 438 17.17 -8.08 -11.20
C LYS A 438 16.68 -6.78 -10.57
N SER A 439 16.97 -6.58 -9.31
CA SER A 439 16.76 -5.30 -8.65
C SER A 439 17.97 -4.40 -8.90
N VAL A 440 17.73 -3.14 -9.26
CA VAL A 440 18.79 -2.20 -9.65
C VAL A 440 18.68 -0.93 -8.82
N GLY A 441 19.80 -0.44 -8.31
CA GLY A 441 19.85 0.73 -7.42
C GLY A 441 20.31 2.03 -8.12
N GLU A 442 20.51 2.01 -9.43
CA GLU A 442 21.01 3.16 -10.19
C GLU A 442 20.21 3.35 -11.48
N ILE A 443 20.22 4.56 -12.03
CA ILE A 443 19.73 4.81 -13.38
C ILE A 443 20.69 4.13 -14.36
N GLY A 444 20.18 3.23 -15.20
CA GLY A 444 21.04 2.45 -16.07
C GLY A 444 20.34 1.90 -17.29
N THR A 445 21.16 1.47 -18.26
CA THR A 445 20.67 0.71 -19.41
C THR A 445 20.85 -0.78 -19.14
N TYR A 446 19.76 -1.52 -19.19
CA TYR A 446 19.72 -2.94 -18.86
C TYR A 446 19.29 -3.78 -20.07
N GLN A 447 19.88 -4.97 -20.16
CA GLN A 447 19.61 -5.99 -21.18
C GLN A 447 19.40 -7.33 -20.49
N TYR A 448 18.55 -8.17 -21.07
CA TYR A 448 18.28 -9.53 -20.62
C TYR A 448 18.51 -10.47 -21.79
N ARG A 449 19.47 -11.40 -21.64
CA ARG A 449 20.03 -12.18 -22.76
C ARG A 449 20.11 -13.67 -22.42
N PRO A 450 18.97 -14.37 -22.38
CA PRO A 450 18.96 -15.81 -22.21
C PRO A 450 19.53 -16.53 -23.44
N THR A 451 19.88 -17.81 -23.24
CA THR A 451 20.21 -18.74 -24.33
C THR A 451 19.20 -19.87 -24.40
N LEU A 452 18.81 -20.23 -25.62
CA LEU A 452 17.95 -21.37 -25.95
C LEU A 452 18.78 -22.48 -26.59
N ASP A 453 18.54 -23.72 -26.20
CA ASP A 453 19.03 -24.91 -26.90
C ASP A 453 17.92 -25.99 -26.93
N PRO A 454 17.34 -26.29 -28.11
CA PRO A 454 17.73 -25.83 -29.46
C PRO A 454 17.25 -24.42 -29.81
N SER A 455 17.56 -23.97 -31.04
CA SER A 455 16.96 -22.75 -31.62
C SER A 455 15.44 -22.88 -31.73
N ARG A 456 14.69 -21.88 -31.27
CA ARG A 456 13.22 -21.84 -31.31
C ARG A 456 12.70 -20.48 -31.76
N ASN A 457 11.43 -20.42 -32.12
CA ASN A 457 10.73 -19.14 -32.23
C ASN A 457 10.48 -18.60 -30.82
N TRP A 458 10.72 -17.30 -30.62
CA TRP A 458 10.63 -16.68 -29.31
C TRP A 458 10.04 -15.26 -29.38
N ILE A 459 9.52 -14.82 -28.24
CA ILE A 459 9.19 -13.42 -27.93
C ILE A 459 9.92 -13.09 -26.63
N LEU A 460 10.67 -11.99 -26.61
CA LEU A 460 11.32 -11.49 -25.41
C LEU A 460 10.78 -10.11 -25.07
N PHE A 461 10.36 -9.93 -23.83
CA PHE A 461 10.09 -8.63 -23.24
C PHE A 461 11.11 -8.32 -22.15
N ILE A 462 11.48 -7.05 -22.03
CA ILE A 462 12.20 -6.51 -20.89
C ILE A 462 11.43 -5.30 -20.38
N LEU A 463 11.17 -5.27 -19.08
CA LEU A 463 10.40 -4.20 -18.43
C LEU A 463 11.14 -3.76 -17.17
N SER A 464 10.90 -2.53 -16.77
CA SER A 464 11.29 -2.06 -15.44
C SER A 464 10.11 -1.49 -14.68
N TYR A 465 10.07 -1.80 -13.40
CA TYR A 465 9.07 -1.33 -12.47
C TYR A 465 9.74 -0.50 -11.39
N LYS A 466 9.25 0.72 -11.18
CA LYS A 466 9.69 1.62 -10.13
C LYS A 466 9.55 0.94 -8.78
N ALA A 467 10.67 0.84 -8.12
CA ALA A 467 10.81 0.32 -6.79
C ALA A 467 11.25 1.45 -5.87
N LEU A 468 11.31 1.11 -4.60
CA LEU A 468 11.64 2.00 -3.51
C LEU A 468 13.15 2.10 -3.36
#